data_AF-A0A6F9C115-F1
#
_entry.id   AF-A0A6F9C115-F1
#
_cell.length_a   1.000
_cell.length_b   1.000
_cell.length_c   1.000
_cell.angle_alpha   90.00
_cell.angle_beta   90.00
_cell.angle_gamma   90.00
#
_symmetry.space_group_name_H-M   'P 1'
#
loop_
_entity.id
_entity.type
_entity.pdbx_description
1 polymer ?
#
loop_
_entity_poly.entity_id
_entity_poly.type
_entity_poly.pdbx_seq_one_letter_code
_entity_poly.pdbx_strand_id
1 'polypeptide(L)'
;MGCFGFLKVMMFAFNGIIFLAGAAILGVGIWVKVDSGSILGFLQGIEDAPAEMSQILNVGYLLIAVGAVLLVIGFLGCCGAMKESRCMLLLFFVIVLVVFIAEVAGAVVILVFKPLVSVHREPIHSPHIAKGG
;
A
#
# COMPACT_ATOMS: atom_id res chain seq x y z
N MET A 1 16.23 20.03 29.57
CA MET A 1 16.36 20.00 28.08
C MET A 1 16.36 18.60 27.44
N GLY A 2 16.08 17.49 28.15
CA GLY A 2 16.25 16.13 27.57
C GLY A 2 15.13 15.61 26.65
N CYS A 3 13.89 16.13 26.77
CA CYS A 3 12.74 15.58 26.03
C CYS A 3 12.78 15.93 24.52
N PHE A 4 13.27 17.12 24.17
CA PHE A 4 13.23 17.62 22.78
C PHE A 4 14.20 16.88 21.86
N GLY A 5 15.36 16.44 22.38
CA GLY A 5 16.35 15.68 21.61
C GLY A 5 15.86 14.26 21.28
N PHE A 6 15.20 13.60 22.23
CA PHE A 6 14.64 12.27 22.03
C PHE A 6 13.55 12.25 20.94
N LEU A 7 12.64 13.23 20.95
CA LEU A 7 11.61 13.36 19.93
C LEU A 7 12.19 13.62 18.54
N LYS A 8 13.25 14.45 18.45
CA LYS A 8 13.92 14.75 17.17
C LYS A 8 14.65 13.52 16.61
N VAL A 9 15.31 12.74 17.47
CA VAL A 9 15.96 11.48 17.09
C VAL A 9 14.95 10.43 16.66
N MET A 10 13.86 10.24 17.42
CA MET A 10 12.79 9.30 17.08
C MET A 10 12.13 9.66 15.74
N MET A 11 11.86 10.96 15.51
CA MET A 11 11.30 11.44 14.25
C MET A 11 12.25 11.17 13.07
N PHE A 12 13.56 11.42 13.22
CA PHE A 12 14.54 11.14 12.17
C PHE A 12 14.65 9.63 11.88
N ALA A 13 14.72 8.80 12.93
CA ALA A 13 14.81 7.35 12.79
C ALA A 13 13.57 6.77 12.09
N PHE A 14 12.37 7.15 12.51
CA PHE A 14 11.13 6.63 11.93
C PHE A 14 10.94 7.06 10.47
N ASN A 15 11.20 8.34 10.16
CA ASN A 15 11.14 8.83 8.77
C ASN A 15 12.21 8.20 7.87
N GLY A 16 13.42 7.93 8.41
CA GLY A 16 14.47 7.21 7.70
C GLY A 16 14.09 5.76 7.38
N ILE A 17 13.44 5.06 8.32
CA ILE A 17 12.94 3.70 8.09
C ILE A 17 11.83 3.72 7.02
N ILE A 18 10.89 4.66 7.08
CA ILE A 18 9.84 4.81 6.06
C ILE A 18 10.45 5.07 4.69
N PHE A 19 11.47 5.93 4.60
CA PHE A 19 12.17 6.21 3.35
C PHE A 19 12.81 4.95 2.76
N LEU A 20 13.54 4.18 3.58
CA LEU A 20 14.17 2.93 3.15
C LEU A 20 13.14 1.88 2.73
N ALA A 21 12.05 1.74 3.49
CA ALA A 21 10.95 0.85 3.14
C ALA A 21 10.26 1.26 1.83
N GLY A 22 10.01 2.57 1.64
CA GLY A 22 9.44 3.11 0.40
C GLY A 22 10.33 2.85 -0.81
N ALA A 23 11.66 3.02 -0.67
CA ALA A 23 12.62 2.70 -1.72
C ALA A 23 12.65 1.20 -2.05
N ALA A 24 12.60 0.32 -1.04
CA ALA A 24 12.52 -1.12 -1.25
C ALA A 24 11.22 -1.52 -1.97
N ILE A 25 10.07 -1.02 -1.52
CA ILE A 25 8.76 -1.30 -2.13
C ILE A 25 8.69 -0.78 -3.56
N LEU A 26 9.20 0.42 -3.83
CA LEU A 26 9.27 0.98 -5.18
C LEU A 26 10.19 0.16 -6.09
N GLY A 27 11.35 -0.28 -5.58
CA GLY A 27 12.25 -1.18 -6.29
C GLY A 27 11.58 -2.51 -6.64
N VAL A 28 10.88 -3.13 -5.69
CA VAL A 28 10.11 -4.36 -5.93
C VAL A 28 8.97 -4.13 -6.92
N GLY A 29 8.25 -3.01 -6.82
CA GLY A 29 7.16 -2.66 -7.74
C GLY A 29 7.66 -2.50 -9.18
N ILE A 30 8.81 -1.81 -9.37
CA ILE A 30 9.47 -1.69 -10.67
C ILE A 30 9.94 -3.07 -11.15
N TRP A 31 10.55 -3.88 -10.29
CA TRP A 31 11.01 -5.22 -10.63
C TRP A 31 9.87 -6.10 -11.14
N VAL A 32 8.74 -6.14 -10.43
CA VAL A 32 7.52 -6.87 -10.83
C VAL A 32 6.96 -6.36 -12.16
N LYS A 33 7.05 -5.04 -12.42
CA LYS A 33 6.58 -4.42 -13.67
C LYS A 33 7.51 -4.67 -14.85
N VAL A 34 8.81 -4.84 -14.63
CA VAL A 34 9.79 -5.13 -15.68
C VAL A 34 9.80 -6.63 -16.00
N ASP A 35 9.67 -7.49 -14.98
CA ASP A 35 9.72 -8.95 -15.10
C ASP A 35 8.33 -9.62 -15.01
N SER A 36 7.30 -8.92 -15.48
CA SER A 36 5.90 -9.36 -15.35
C SER A 36 5.62 -10.71 -16.01
N GLY A 37 6.41 -11.09 -17.04
CA GLY A 37 6.29 -12.36 -17.75
C GLY A 37 6.73 -13.58 -16.94
N SER A 38 7.82 -13.48 -16.17
CA SER A 38 8.34 -14.63 -15.39
C SER A 38 7.62 -14.80 -14.05
N ILE A 39 7.19 -13.70 -13.42
CA ILE A 39 6.34 -13.72 -12.22
C ILE A 39 5.02 -14.45 -12.50
N LEU A 40 4.41 -14.22 -13.67
CA LEU A 40 3.15 -14.86 -14.05
C LEU A 40 3.29 -16.39 -14.15
N GLY A 41 4.39 -16.87 -14.74
CA GLY A 41 4.69 -18.30 -14.83
C GLY A 41 4.98 -18.96 -13.47
N PHE A 42 5.61 -18.23 -12.54
CA PHE A 42 5.84 -18.72 -11.18
C PHE A 42 4.55 -18.77 -10.35
N LEU A 43 3.68 -17.75 -10.48
CA LEU A 43 2.39 -17.69 -9.79
C LEU A 43 1.39 -18.73 -10.34
N GLN A 44 1.43 -19.05 -11.64
CA GLN A 44 0.61 -20.13 -12.21
C GLN A 44 1.03 -21.53 -11.74
N GLY A 45 2.26 -21.70 -11.25
CA GLY A 45 2.73 -22.96 -10.65
C GLY A 45 2.24 -23.18 -9.21
N ILE A 46 1.60 -22.17 -8.60
CA ILE A 46 0.96 -22.26 -7.29
C ILE A 46 -0.55 -22.32 -7.56
N GLU A 47 -1.09 -23.54 -7.66
CA GLU A 47 -2.53 -23.81 -7.72
C GLU A 47 -3.27 -22.95 -6.67
N ASP A 48 -4.29 -22.19 -7.08
CA ASP A 48 -5.08 -21.17 -6.36
C ASP A 48 -4.84 -19.69 -6.74
N ALA A 49 -4.03 -19.35 -7.75
CA ALA A 49 -4.03 -17.99 -8.31
C ALA A 49 -5.22 -17.79 -9.28
N PRO A 50 -6.25 -16.99 -8.94
CA PRO A 50 -7.38 -16.75 -9.83
C PRO A 50 -6.92 -15.98 -11.08
N ALA A 51 -7.61 -16.27 -12.18
CA ALA A 51 -7.36 -15.72 -13.51
C ALA A 51 -7.58 -14.20 -13.57
N GLU A 52 -6.63 -13.41 -13.11
CA GLU A 52 -6.67 -11.95 -13.22
C GLU A 52 -5.29 -11.44 -13.68
N MET A 53 -4.99 -11.68 -14.96
CA MET A 53 -3.83 -11.09 -15.67
C MET A 53 -3.84 -9.55 -15.59
N SER A 54 -5.00 -8.96 -15.32
CA SER A 54 -5.27 -7.56 -14.98
C SER A 54 -4.84 -7.16 -13.56
N GLN A 55 -4.99 -8.03 -12.55
CA GLN A 55 -4.71 -7.71 -11.15
C GLN A 55 -3.21 -7.58 -10.87
N ILE A 56 -2.35 -8.43 -11.45
CA ILE A 56 -0.91 -8.40 -11.17
C ILE A 56 -0.24 -7.14 -11.71
N LEU A 57 -0.62 -6.71 -12.93
CA LEU A 57 -0.19 -5.41 -13.46
C LEU A 57 -0.68 -4.28 -12.56
N ASN A 58 -1.94 -4.35 -12.10
CA ASN A 58 -2.51 -3.38 -11.18
C ASN A 58 -1.77 -3.35 -9.82
N VAL A 59 -1.33 -4.51 -9.32
CA VAL A 59 -0.57 -4.65 -8.07
C VAL A 59 0.83 -4.04 -8.22
N GLY A 60 1.51 -4.23 -9.35
CA GLY A 60 2.79 -3.59 -9.64
C GLY A 60 2.68 -2.06 -9.65
N TYR A 61 1.66 -1.51 -10.34
CA TYR A 61 1.37 -0.07 -10.32
C TYR A 61 1.01 0.45 -8.93
N LEU A 62 0.27 -0.31 -8.13
CA LEU A 62 -0.03 0.03 -6.73
C LEU A 62 1.23 0.06 -5.88
N LEU A 63 2.12 -0.95 -5.99
CA LEU A 63 3.39 -0.97 -5.26
C LEU A 63 4.27 0.23 -5.64
N ILE A 64 4.33 0.58 -6.92
CA ILE A 64 5.06 1.76 -7.39
C ILE A 64 4.46 3.04 -6.81
N ALA A 65 3.13 3.19 -6.85
CA ALA A 65 2.45 4.37 -6.32
C ALA A 65 2.64 4.52 -4.82
N VAL A 66 2.39 3.46 -4.04
CA VAL A 66 2.58 3.43 -2.58
C VAL A 66 4.05 3.67 -2.22
N GLY A 67 4.97 2.97 -2.87
CA GLY A 67 6.42 3.13 -2.66
C GLY A 67 6.90 4.56 -2.94
N ALA A 68 6.44 5.18 -4.02
CA ALA A 68 6.77 6.56 -4.36
C ALA A 68 6.26 7.55 -3.30
N VAL A 69 5.02 7.37 -2.84
CA VAL A 69 4.43 8.21 -1.79
C VAL A 69 5.22 8.07 -0.49
N LEU A 70 5.55 6.84 -0.07
CA LEU A 70 6.34 6.59 1.14
C LEU A 70 7.75 7.19 1.04
N LEU A 71 8.38 7.10 -0.13
CA LEU A 71 9.71 7.67 -0.40
C LEU A 71 9.68 9.20 -0.29
N VAL A 72 8.67 9.86 -0.89
CA VAL A 72 8.50 11.33 -0.80
C VAL A 72 8.22 11.75 0.64
N ILE A 73 7.31 11.06 1.35
CA ILE A 73 6.99 11.35 2.75
C ILE A 73 8.23 11.20 3.64
N GLY A 74 8.98 10.11 3.49
CA GLY A 74 10.21 9.86 4.26
C GLY A 74 11.30 10.89 3.96
N PHE A 75 11.48 11.29 2.70
CA PHE A 75 12.43 12.33 2.32
C PHE A 75 12.05 13.70 2.90
N LEU A 76 10.77 14.09 2.80
CA LEU A 76 10.26 15.32 3.41
C LEU A 76 10.38 15.29 4.94
N GLY A 77 10.20 14.13 5.57
CA GLY A 77 10.41 13.94 7.00
C GLY A 77 11.86 14.14 7.43
N CYS A 78 12.82 13.58 6.70
CA CYS A 78 14.26 13.77 6.94
C CYS A 78 14.69 15.23 6.68
N CYS A 79 14.27 15.84 5.57
CA CYS A 79 14.57 17.25 5.28
C CYS A 79 13.91 18.19 6.31
N GLY A 80 12.70 17.88 6.78
CA GLY A 80 11.99 18.65 7.78
C GLY A 80 12.67 18.61 9.15
N ALA A 81 13.22 17.44 9.53
CA ALA A 81 14.02 17.29 10.74
C ALA A 81 15.34 18.05 10.68
N MET A 82 15.98 18.12 9.51
CA MET A 82 17.25 18.84 9.30
C MET A 82 17.09 20.36 9.25
N LYS A 83 16.00 20.88 8.67
CA LYS A 83 15.87 22.32 8.39
C LYS A 83 15.32 23.15 9.57
N GLU A 84 14.93 22.52 10.70
CA GLU A 84 14.30 23.17 11.87
C GLU A 84 13.18 24.17 11.49
N SER A 85 12.56 23.98 10.31
CA SER A 85 11.65 24.95 9.74
C SER A 85 10.22 24.48 9.98
N ARG A 86 9.46 25.30 10.70
CA ARG A 86 8.04 25.08 11.03
C ARG A 86 7.19 24.71 9.79
N CYS A 87 7.56 25.24 8.63
CA CYS A 87 6.83 25.06 7.37
C CYS A 87 6.89 23.62 6.84
N MET A 88 8.04 22.93 6.97
CA MET A 88 8.16 21.53 6.53
C MET A 88 7.44 20.55 7.47
N LEU A 89 7.43 20.85 8.77
CA LEU A 89 6.70 20.04 9.76
C LEU A 89 5.18 20.17 9.58
N LEU A 90 4.72 21.36 9.19
CA LEU A 90 3.33 21.62 8.79
C LEU A 90 2.96 20.83 7.52
N LEU A 91 3.82 20.85 6.49
CA LEU A 91 3.61 20.06 5.27
C LEU A 91 3.54 18.56 5.55
N PHE A 92 4.42 18.03 6.40
CA PHE A 92 4.37 16.63 6.83
C PHE A 92 3.03 16.31 7.50
N PHE A 93 2.58 17.17 8.42
CA PHE A 93 1.29 16.99 9.10
C PHE A 93 0.11 17.04 8.13
N VAL A 94 0.12 17.97 7.17
CA VAL A 94 -0.93 18.07 6.14
C VAL A 94 -0.94 16.83 5.25
N ILE A 95 0.22 16.32 4.82
CA ILE A 95 0.30 15.11 4.00
C ILE A 95 -0.27 13.90 4.77
N VAL A 96 0.13 13.72 6.03
CA VAL A 96 -0.39 12.63 6.87
C VAL A 96 -1.91 12.77 7.08
N LEU A 97 -2.40 13.99 7.31
CA LEU A 97 -3.83 14.26 7.43
C LEU A 97 -4.59 13.86 6.16
N VAL A 98 -4.07 14.21 4.98
CA VAL A 98 -4.67 13.86 3.69
C VAL A 98 -4.67 12.35 3.48
N VAL A 99 -3.57 11.65 3.81
CA VAL A 99 -3.50 10.18 3.75
C VAL A 99 -4.53 9.55 4.67
N PHE A 100 -4.70 10.06 5.89
CA PHE A 100 -5.70 9.56 6.83
C PHE A 100 -7.12 9.73 6.30
N ILE A 101 -7.45 10.90 5.73
CA ILE A 101 -8.76 11.14 5.11
C ILE A 101 -8.99 10.17 3.94
N ALA A 102 -7.96 9.94 3.11
CA ALA A 102 -8.04 9.01 1.99
C ALA A 102 -8.25 7.56 2.46
N GLU A 103 -7.56 7.10 3.50
CA GLU A 103 -7.77 5.78 4.10
C GLU A 103 -9.18 5.61 4.65
N VAL A 104 -9.68 6.60 5.39
CA VAL A 104 -11.04 6.57 5.95
C VAL A 104 -12.08 6.55 4.82
N ALA A 105 -11.92 7.39 3.80
CA ALA A 105 -12.81 7.39 2.65
C ALA A 105 -12.79 6.04 1.92
N GLY A 106 -11.60 5.48 1.68
CA GLY A 106 -11.44 4.15 1.09
C GLY A 106 -12.10 3.05 1.92
N ALA A 107 -11.91 3.06 3.25
CA ALA A 107 -12.54 2.12 4.16
C ALA A 107 -14.08 2.23 4.12
N VAL A 108 -14.63 3.44 4.12
CA VAL A 108 -16.07 3.68 4.01
C VAL A 108 -16.62 3.13 2.70
N VAL A 109 -15.97 3.43 1.57
CA VAL A 109 -16.35 2.89 0.26
C VAL A 109 -16.36 1.36 0.30
N ILE A 110 -15.27 0.73 0.77
CA ILE A 110 -15.19 -0.74 0.86
C ILE A 110 -16.31 -1.31 1.74
N LEU A 111 -16.63 -0.69 2.87
CA LEU A 111 -17.69 -1.15 3.77
C LEU A 111 -19.09 -1.01 3.17
N VAL A 112 -19.35 0.08 2.44
CA VAL A 112 -20.64 0.33 1.78
C VAL A 112 -20.87 -0.64 0.61
N PHE A 113 -19.82 -0.96 -0.16
CA PHE A 113 -19.93 -1.85 -1.32
C PHE A 113 -19.64 -3.33 -1.00
N LYS A 114 -19.14 -3.64 0.20
CA LYS A 114 -18.97 -5.01 0.71
C LYS A 114 -20.18 -5.93 0.49
N PRO A 115 -21.43 -5.52 0.77
CA PRO A 115 -22.61 -6.37 0.53
C PRO A 115 -22.79 -6.76 -0.94
N LEU A 116 -22.36 -5.92 -1.90
CA LEU A 116 -22.48 -6.22 -3.33
C LEU A 116 -21.41 -7.21 -3.80
N VAL A 117 -20.20 -7.11 -3.25
CA VAL A 117 -19.10 -8.05 -3.56
C VAL A 117 -19.34 -9.42 -2.94
N SER A 118 -19.96 -9.51 -1.76
CA SER A 118 -20.31 -10.79 -1.15
C SER A 118 -21.40 -11.55 -1.91
N VAL A 119 -22.33 -10.84 -2.58
CA VAL A 119 -23.39 -11.46 -3.41
C VAL A 119 -22.82 -12.07 -4.70
N HIS A 120 -21.74 -11.51 -5.26
CA HIS A 120 -21.09 -12.06 -6.46
C HIS A 120 -20.11 -13.22 -6.16
N ARG A 121 -19.77 -13.47 -4.88
CA ARG A 121 -18.89 -14.59 -4.47
C ARG A 121 -19.63 -15.92 -4.25
N GLU A 122 -20.95 -15.97 -4.46
CA GLU A 122 -21.73 -17.21 -4.44
C GLU A 122 -22.18 -17.67 -5.83
N PRO A 123 -21.26 -18.12 -6.71
CA PRO A 123 -21.68 -19.27 -7.51
C PRO A 123 -20.62 -20.35 -7.75
N ILE A 124 -19.71 -20.71 -6.83
CA ILE A 124 -18.96 -21.99 -6.94
C ILE A 124 -18.77 -22.70 -5.58
N HIS A 125 -19.86 -22.95 -4.85
CA HIS A 125 -19.96 -24.20 -4.09
C HIS A 125 -21.42 -24.57 -3.94
N SER A 126 -22.03 -24.99 -5.05
CA SER A 126 -23.28 -25.75 -4.98
C SER A 126 -22.91 -27.18 -4.60
N PRO A 127 -23.14 -27.68 -3.37
CA PRO A 127 -23.20 -29.11 -3.17
C PRO A 127 -24.41 -29.61 -3.96
N HIS A 128 -24.13 -30.50 -4.91
CA HIS A 128 -25.11 -31.35 -5.55
C HIS A 128 -26.01 -32.04 -4.51
N ILE A 129 -27.16 -31.46 -4.17
CA ILE A 129 -28.33 -32.17 -3.62
C ILE A 129 -29.57 -31.62 -4.30
N ALA A 130 -29.72 -31.96 -5.58
CA ALA A 130 -30.99 -31.92 -6.32
C ALA A 130 -30.95 -32.95 -7.46
N LYS A 131 -30.75 -34.22 -7.11
CA LYS A 131 -31.37 -35.37 -7.78
C LYS A 131 -32.22 -36.00 -6.66
N GLY A 132 -33.54 -35.93 -6.68
CA GLY A 132 -34.43 -36.42 -7.71
C GLY A 132 -35.10 -37.69 -7.14
N GLY A 133 -36.40 -37.63 -6.88
CA GLY A 133 -37.18 -38.72 -6.28
C GLY A 133 -38.09 -38.22 -5.16
#